data_AF-A0A353DR26-F1
#
_entry.id   AF-A0A353DR26-F1
#
_cell.length_a   1.000
_cell.length_b   1.000
_cell.length_c   1.000
_cell.angle_alpha   90.00
_cell.angle_beta   90.00
_cell.angle_gamma   90.00
#
_symmetry.space_group_name_H-M   'P 1'
#
loop_
_entity.id
_entity.type
_entity.pdbx_description
1 polymer ?
#
loop_
_entity_poly.entity_id
_entity_poly.type
_entity_poly.pdbx_seq_one_letter_code
_entity_poly.pdbx_strand_id
1 'polypeptide(L)' 'MRHYTATGYVVWDQSVLLHWHKKINLWLPPGGHVEPNEDPVEAVLREIFEETGLVSQISKNPNAPTL' A
#
# COMPACT_ATOMS: atom_id res chain seq x y z
N MET A 1 -15.48 -15.41 10.98
CA MET A 1 -14.66 -15.07 9.79
C MET A 1 -13.70 -13.97 10.21
N ARG A 2 -12.38 -14.13 10.03
CA ARG A 2 -11.42 -13.05 10.29
C ARG A 2 -11.15 -12.34 8.97
N HIS A 3 -11.20 -11.01 8.98
CA HIS A 3 -10.81 -10.17 7.85
C HIS A 3 -9.41 -9.64 8.16
N TYR A 4 -8.46 -9.93 7.28
CA TYR A 4 -7.10 -9.39 7.35
C TYR A 4 -6.97 -8.28 6.31
N THR A 5 -6.23 -7.24 6.68
CA THR A 5 -5.92 -6.12 5.79
C THR A 5 -4.43 -5.90 5.74
N ALA A 6 -3.94 -5.41 4.61
CA ALA A 6 -2.56 -4.99 4.43
C ALA A 6 -2.52 -3.51 4.03
N THR A 7 -1.55 -2.77 4.56
CA THR A 7 -1.39 -1.33 4.32
C THR A 7 0.06 -1.02 3.99
N GLY A 8 0.28 -0.24 2.94
CA GLY A 8 1.61 0.06 2.42
C GLY A 8 1.94 1.54 2.48
N TYR A 9 3.09 1.87 3.06
CA TYR A 9 3.66 3.22 2.96
C TYR A 9 4.62 3.26 1.76
N VAL A 10 4.14 3.82 0.64
CA VAL A 10 4.99 4.03 -0.54
C VAL A 10 5.82 5.28 -0.30
N VAL A 11 7.14 5.11 -0.29
CA VAL A 11 8.12 6.18 -0.08
C VAL A 11 8.77 6.52 -1.42
N TRP A 12 8.85 7.81 -1.72
CA TRP A 12 9.64 8.33 -2.82
C TRP A 12 10.42 9.56 -2.39
N ASP A 13 11.75 9.48 -2.46
CA ASP A 13 12.69 10.46 -1.92
C ASP A 13 12.37 10.75 -0.43
N GLN A 14 11.93 11.98 -0.11
CA GLN A 14 11.55 12.38 1.25
C GLN A 14 10.03 12.46 1.47
N SER A 15 9.24 11.86 0.57
CA SER A 15 7.78 11.93 0.59
C SER A 15 7.14 10.56 0.74
N VAL A 16 5.94 10.55 1.31
CA VAL A 16 5.08 9.37 1.44
C VAL A 16 3.80 9.61 0.65
N LEU A 17 3.37 8.59 -0.11
CA LEU A 17 2.10 8.62 -0.81
C LEU A 17 0.93 8.40 0.15
N LEU A 18 -0.05 9.28 0.06
CA LEU A 18 -1.36 9.12 0.67
C LEU A 18 -2.45 9.41 -0.37
N HIS A 19 -3.61 8.77 -0.23
CA HIS A 19 -4.80 9.08 -1.01
C HIS A 19 -5.93 9.62 -0.10
N TRP A 20 -6.85 10.41 -0.67
CA TRP A 20 -8.00 10.92 0.08
C TRP A 20 -9.13 9.88 0.12
N HIS A 21 -9.38 9.29 1.29
CA HIS A 21 -10.39 8.26 1.46
C HIS A 21 -11.79 8.87 1.68
N LYS A 22 -12.56 8.99 0.59
CA LYS A 22 -13.86 9.71 0.54
C LYS A 22 -14.90 9.25 1.56
N LYS A 23 -14.90 7.98 1.98
CA LYS A 23 -15.90 7.46 2.93
C LYS A 23 -15.67 7.94 4.37
N ILE A 24 -14.42 8.21 4.75
CA ILE A 24 -14.05 8.56 6.14
C ILE A 24 -13.44 9.95 6.25
N ASN A 25 -13.23 10.65 5.13
CA ASN A 25 -12.69 12.01 5.03
C ASN A 25 -11.32 12.17 5.70
N LEU A 26 -10.39 11.25 5.38
CA LEU A 26 -9.01 11.26 5.87
C LEU A 26 -8.03 10.93 4.74
N TRP A 27 -6.80 11.42 4.88
CA TRP A 27 -5.65 10.95 4.10
C TRP A 27 -5.13 9.64 4.69
N LEU A 28 -5.07 8.60 3.87
CA LEU A 28 -4.57 7.29 4.28
C LEU A 28 -3.49 6.78 3.33
N PRO A 29 -2.57 5.94 3.80
CA PRO A 29 -1.78 5.11 2.91
C PRO A 29 -2.70 4.15 2.12
N PRO A 30 -2.32 3.74 0.91
CA PRO A 30 -3.05 2.73 0.16
C PRO A 30 -3.04 1.37 0.88
N GLY A 31 -4.12 0.63 0.73
CA GLY A 31 -4.25 -0.69 1.31
C GLY A 31 -5.69 -1.16 1.43
N GLY A 32 -5.86 -2.45 1.66
CA GLY A 32 -7.16 -3.08 1.66
C GLY A 32 -7.16 -4.49 2.19
N HIS A 33 -8.15 -5.27 1.79
CA HIS A 33 -8.34 -6.62 2.30
C HIS A 33 -7.37 -7.59 1.61
N VAL A 34 -6.86 -8.53 2.40
CA VAL A 34 -6.17 -9.69 1.84
C VAL A 34 -7.21 -10.63 1.25
N GLU A 35 -7.10 -10.94 -0.04
CA GLU A 35 -8.02 -11.85 -0.72
C GLU A 35 -7.70 -13.33 -0.44
N PRO A 36 -8.64 -14.26 -0.71
CA PRO A 36 -8.33 -15.68 -0.65
C PRO A 36 -7.16 -16.05 -1.58
N ASN A 37 -6.17 -16.73 -1.02
CA ASN A 37 -4.93 -17.15 -1.70
C ASN A 37 -3.92 -16.04 -1.97
N GLU A 38 -4.06 -14.87 -1.35
CA GLU A 38 -3.00 -13.86 -1.27
C GLU A 38 -2.28 -13.93 0.08
N ASP A 39 -0.98 -13.65 0.06
CA ASP A 39 -0.27 -13.20 1.25
C ASP A 39 -0.37 -11.66 1.44
N PRO A 40 -0.04 -11.11 2.62
CA PRO A 40 -0.15 -9.67 2.86
C PRO A 40 0.73 -8.79 1.95
N VAL A 41 1.84 -9.32 1.43
CA VAL A 41 2.71 -8.61 0.47
C VAL A 41 2.06 -8.56 -0.91
N GLU A 42 1.48 -9.66 -1.37
CA GLU A 42 0.72 -9.69 -2.62
C GLU A 42 -0.47 -8.72 -2.56
N ALA A 43 -1.24 -8.77 -1.47
CA ALA A 43 -2.38 -7.88 -1.25
C ALA A 43 -1.98 -6.40 -1.25
N VAL A 44 -0.93 -6.01 -0.51
CA VAL A 44 -0.55 -4.59 -0.46
C VAL A 44 -0.03 -4.07 -1.80
N LEU A 45 0.69 -4.89 -2.57
CA LEU A 45 1.17 -4.50 -3.89
C LEU A 45 0.02 -4.35 -4.90
N ARG A 46 -0.98 -5.25 -4.86
CA ARG A 46 -2.21 -5.12 -5.64
C ARG A 46 -2.98 -3.85 -5.28
N GLU A 47 -3.25 -3.63 -3.99
CA GLU A 47 -4.02 -2.47 -3.51
C GLU A 47 -3.34 -1.14 -3.87
N ILE A 48 -2.00 -1.04 -3.75
CA ILE A 48 -1.25 0.14 -4.21
C ILE A 48 -1.52 0.39 -5.70
N PHE A 49 -1.45 -0.66 -6.52
CA PHE A 49 -1.70 -0.52 -7.96
C PHE A 49 -3.15 -0.12 -8.27
N GLU A 50 -4.13 -0.76 -7.63
CA GLU A 50 -5.56 -0.50 -7.86
C GLU A 50 -5.97 0.92 -7.44
N GLU A 51 -5.47 1.40 -6.30
CA GLU A 51 -5.87 2.69 -5.74
C GLU A 51 -5.09 3.88 -6.33
N THR A 52 -3.86 3.65 -6.83
CA THR A 52 -2.96 4.74 -7.23
C THR A 52 -2.38 4.59 -8.63
N GLY A 53 -2.49 3.42 -9.27
CA GLY A 53 -1.90 3.11 -10.57
C GLY A 53 -0.38 2.95 -10.56
N LEU A 54 0.26 2.91 -9.39
CA LEU A 54 1.73 2.84 -9.27
C LEU A 54 2.18 1.39 -9.08
N VAL A 55 3.22 1.01 -9.81
CA VAL A 55 3.92 -0.27 -9.58
C VAL A 55 4.99 -0.03 -8.51
N SER A 56 4.97 -0.85 -7.46
CA SER A 56 5.88 -0.72 -6.32
C SER A 56 6.57 -2.05 -6.01
N GLN A 57 7.57 -2.01 -5.15
CA GLN A 57 8.29 -3.19 -4.66
C GLN A 57 8.53 -3.08 -3.16
N ILE A 58 8.63 -4.23 -2.49
CA ILE A 58 8.97 -4.25 -1.07
C ILE A 58 10.44 -3.90 -0.89
N SER A 59 10.69 -2.76 -0.23
CA SER A 59 12.04 -2.44 0.18
C SER A 59 12.45 -3.28 1.39
N LYS A 60 13.57 -4.00 1.26
CA LYS A 60 14.23 -4.68 2.39
C LYS A 60 15.06 -3.71 3.23
N ASN A 61 15.25 -2.48 2.77
CA ASN A 61 16.02 -1.45 3.44
C ASN A 61 15.25 -0.11 3.41
N PRO A 62 14.74 0.38 4.55
CA PRO A 62 13.98 1.62 4.59
C PRO A 62 14.80 2.85 4.16
N ASN A 63 16.13 2.73 4.08
CA ASN A 63 17.05 3.78 3.64
C ASN A 63 17.57 3.56 2.21
N ALA A 64 17.06 2.58 1.46
CA ALA A 64 17.46 2.40 0.07
C ALA A 64 17.02 3.62 -0.75
N PRO A 65 17.89 4.13 -1.66
CA PRO A 65 17.48 5.18 -2.58
C PRO A 65 16.31 4.68 -3.44
N THR A 66 15.31 5.53 -3.66
CA THR A 66 14.24 5.25 -4.62
C THR A 66 14.84 5.11 -6.01
N LEU A 67 14.46 4.03 -6.72
CA LEU A 67 14.93 3.72 -8.08
C LEU A 67 14.32 4.66 -9.12
#